data_AF-A0A7Y5KF87-F1
#
_entry.id   AF-A0A7Y5KF87-F1
#
_cell.length_a   1.000
_cell.length_b   1.000
_cell.length_c   1.000
_cell.angle_alpha   90.00
_cell.angle_beta   90.00
_cell.angle_gamma   90.00
#
_symmetry.space_group_name_H-M   'P 1'
#
loop_
_entity.id
_entity.type
_entity.pdbx_description
1 polymer ?
#
loop_
_entity_poly.entity_id
_entity_poly.type
_entity_poly.pdbx_seq_one_letter_code
_entity_poly.pdbx_strand_id
1 'polypeptide(L)'
;MGLLLLVLFTSCVLKPSNPLTEPEKFAEIYTALQIAAAQDSMAVTRIDSILQQRGFSRLEFDEAVAYYNAHAEAWAKVLHHAVARLDSTARQAAQRDSIAAAAQLREKAKPHAPKRELPRQ
;
A
#
# COMPACT_ATOMS: atom_id res chain seq x y z
N MET A 1 -4.66 52.24 33.84
CA MET A 1 -3.59 51.35 34.34
C MET A 1 -4.19 50.00 34.70
N GLY A 2 -3.53 48.91 34.33
CA GLY A 2 -4.01 47.53 34.41
C GLY A 2 -4.11 46.94 32.99
N LEU A 3 -3.01 46.84 32.24
CA LEU A 3 -1.98 45.81 32.35
C LEU A 3 -2.54 44.38 32.51
N LEU A 4 -2.14 43.54 31.56
CA LEU A 4 -2.03 42.08 31.68
C LEU A 4 -3.33 41.26 31.61
N LEU A 5 -3.87 41.15 30.40
CA LEU A 5 -4.51 39.89 29.93
C LEU A 5 -3.96 39.51 28.54
N LEU A 6 -2.68 39.84 28.29
CA LEU A 6 -1.83 39.03 27.42
C LEU A 6 -1.48 37.76 28.22
N VAL A 7 -1.28 36.63 27.53
CA VAL A 7 -0.91 35.30 28.07
C VAL A 7 -2.07 34.32 28.35
N LEU A 8 -3.13 34.33 27.54
CA LEU A 8 -3.94 33.11 27.29
C LEU A 8 -3.68 32.49 25.89
N PHE A 9 -2.62 32.92 25.22
CA PHE A 9 -2.18 32.43 23.90
C PHE A 9 -1.00 31.45 23.96
N THR A 10 -0.77 30.81 25.10
CA THR A 10 0.31 29.83 25.24
C THR A 10 -0.28 28.47 25.56
N SER A 11 -0.16 27.55 24.58
CA SER A 11 -0.52 26.12 24.60
C SER A 11 -1.77 25.73 23.82
N CYS A 12 -1.95 26.29 22.62
CA CYS A 12 -2.48 25.48 21.52
C CYS A 12 -1.37 24.50 21.10
N VAL A 13 -1.11 23.50 21.93
CA VAL A 13 -0.33 22.34 21.50
C VAL A 13 -1.22 21.67 20.48
N LEU A 14 -0.99 21.95 19.19
CA LEU A 14 -1.52 21.16 18.09
C LEU A 14 -1.18 19.71 18.44
N LYS A 15 -2.16 18.98 18.97
CA LYS A 15 -2.06 17.54 19.14
C LYS A 15 -1.64 17.04 17.76
N PRO A 16 -0.54 16.28 17.62
CA PRO A 16 -0.14 15.77 16.32
C PRO A 16 -1.37 15.05 15.76
N SER A 17 -1.96 15.63 14.71
CA SER A 17 -3.09 15.01 14.03
C SER A 17 -2.54 13.69 13.53
N ASN A 18 -3.07 12.59 14.05
CA ASN A 18 -2.59 11.26 13.72
C ASN A 18 -2.52 11.16 12.18
N PRO A 19 -1.34 10.97 11.58
CA PRO A 19 -1.17 11.03 10.12
C PRO A 19 -2.03 9.99 9.40
N LEU A 20 -2.46 8.94 10.09
CA LEU A 20 -3.36 7.91 9.57
C LEU A 20 -4.83 8.35 9.51
N THR A 21 -5.19 9.53 10.01
CA THR A 21 -6.50 10.13 9.73
C THR A 21 -6.58 10.77 8.34
N GLU A 22 -5.45 10.82 7.59
CA GLU A 22 -5.47 11.12 6.16
C GLU A 22 -5.93 9.87 5.38
N PRO A 23 -7.02 9.96 4.58
CA PRO A 23 -7.60 8.80 3.89
C PRO A 23 -6.63 8.05 3.00
N GLU A 24 -5.74 8.77 2.31
CA GLU A 24 -4.77 8.22 1.37
C GLU A 24 -3.74 7.34 2.09
N LYS A 25 -3.21 7.80 3.23
CA LYS A 25 -2.22 7.08 4.03
C LYS A 25 -2.83 5.85 4.69
N PHE A 26 -4.06 5.97 5.22
CA PHE A 26 -4.74 4.80 5.78
C PHE A 26 -5.07 3.77 4.70
N ALA A 27 -5.52 4.21 3.52
CA ALA A 27 -5.82 3.33 2.40
C ALA A 27 -4.60 2.53 1.94
N GLU A 28 -3.38 3.08 2.05
CA GLU A 28 -2.14 2.34 1.76
C GLU A 28 -1.93 1.13 2.67
N ILE A 29 -2.14 1.32 3.97
CA ILE A 29 -2.02 0.27 4.98
C ILE A 29 -3.14 -0.75 4.79
N TYR A 30 -4.37 -0.27 4.66
CA TYR A 30 -5.54 -1.12 4.46
C TYR A 30 -5.40 -2.00 3.21
N THR A 31 -4.95 -1.43 2.08
CA THR A 31 -4.70 -2.19 0.86
C THR A 31 -3.62 -3.26 1.05
N ALA A 32 -2.53 -2.92 1.74
CA ALA A 32 -1.47 -3.88 2.03
C ALA A 32 -1.96 -5.04 2.91
N LEU A 33 -2.81 -4.75 3.89
CA LEU A 33 -3.44 -5.76 4.74
C LEU A 33 -4.37 -6.68 3.92
N GLN A 34 -5.20 -6.12 3.03
CA GLN A 34 -6.09 -6.92 2.19
C GLN A 34 -5.32 -7.84 1.24
N ILE A 35 -4.22 -7.37 0.65
CA ILE A 35 -3.35 -8.20 -0.18
C ILE A 35 -2.70 -9.32 0.65
N ALA A 36 -2.21 -8.99 1.85
CA ALA A 36 -1.62 -9.99 2.75
C ALA A 36 -2.65 -11.04 3.18
N ALA A 37 -3.87 -10.62 3.52
CA ALA A 37 -4.98 -11.50 3.93
C ALA A 37 -5.42 -12.45 2.83
N ALA A 38 -5.37 -12.03 1.56
CA ALA A 38 -5.66 -12.90 0.43
C ALA A 38 -4.61 -14.01 0.22
N GLN A 39 -3.37 -13.78 0.68
CA GLN A 39 -2.26 -14.73 0.52
C GLN A 39 -2.10 -15.67 1.72
N ASP A 40 -2.48 -15.21 2.91
CA ASP A 40 -2.22 -15.91 4.17
C ASP A 40 -3.31 -15.56 5.18
N SER A 41 -4.07 -16.56 5.64
CA SER A 41 -5.14 -16.40 6.62
C SER A 41 -4.63 -15.89 7.98
N MET A 42 -3.31 -15.91 8.21
CA MET A 42 -2.64 -15.34 9.39
C MET A 42 -2.31 -13.83 9.26
N ALA A 43 -2.80 -13.11 8.25
CA ALA A 43 -2.41 -11.72 7.98
C ALA A 43 -2.51 -10.74 9.17
N VAL A 44 -3.32 -11.04 10.20
CA VAL A 44 -3.35 -10.30 11.46
C VAL A 44 -1.99 -10.26 12.16
N THR A 45 -1.12 -11.28 12.00
CA THR A 45 0.25 -11.25 12.57
C THR A 45 1.21 -10.39 11.75
N ARG A 46 0.86 -10.02 10.51
CA ARG A 46 1.71 -9.17 9.65
C ARG A 46 1.42 -7.69 9.80
N ILE A 47 0.35 -7.31 10.49
CA ILE A 47 -0.02 -5.90 10.66
C ILE A 47 1.13 -5.09 11.28
N ASP A 48 1.79 -5.61 12.31
CA ASP A 48 2.87 -4.89 12.97
C ASP A 48 4.07 -4.71 12.04
N SER A 49 4.35 -5.71 11.19
CA SER A 49 5.39 -5.59 10.15
C SER A 49 5.02 -4.56 9.08
N ILE A 50 3.77 -4.56 8.62
CA ILE A 50 3.26 -3.61 7.62
C ILE A 50 3.33 -2.17 8.15
N LEU A 51 2.98 -1.97 9.42
CA LEU A 51 3.04 -0.69 10.12
C LEU A 51 4.48 -0.23 10.30
N GLN A 52 5.36 -1.10 10.80
CA GLN A 52 6.79 -0.80 10.96
C GLN A 52 7.47 -0.42 9.65
N GLN A 53 7.20 -1.14 8.55
CA GLN A 53 7.72 -0.82 7.22
C GLN A 53 7.31 0.58 6.72
N ARG A 54 6.21 1.12 7.24
CA ARG A 54 5.66 2.44 6.88
C ARG A 54 5.93 3.50 7.94
N GLY A 55 6.64 3.16 9.02
CA GLY A 55 6.98 4.08 10.09
C GLY A 55 5.80 4.44 11.00
N PHE A 56 4.78 3.59 11.08
CA PHE A 56 3.63 3.81 11.96
C PHE A 56 3.64 2.86 13.15
N SER A 57 3.14 3.34 14.28
CA SER A 57 2.90 2.56 15.48
C SER A 57 1.54 1.87 15.46
N ARG A 58 1.39 0.84 16.31
CA ARG A 58 0.10 0.18 16.51
C ARG A 58 -0.96 1.12 17.10
N LEU A 59 -0.55 2.00 18.01
CA LEU A 59 -1.42 2.99 18.64
C LEU A 59 -2.02 3.95 17.59
N GLU A 60 -1.19 4.51 16.70
CA GLU A 60 -1.67 5.39 15.62
C GLU A 60 -2.65 4.65 14.70
N PHE A 61 -2.39 3.37 14.41
CA PHE A 61 -3.32 2.58 13.60
C PHE A 61 -4.65 2.38 14.31
N ASP A 62 -4.65 1.97 15.57
CA ASP A 62 -5.88 1.71 16.34
C ASP A 62 -6.70 3.00 16.54
N GLU A 63 -6.04 4.14 16.78
CA GLU A 63 -6.69 5.46 16.82
C GLU A 63 -7.34 5.85 15.49
N ALA A 64 -6.66 5.59 14.37
CA ALA A 64 -7.21 5.86 13.05
C ALA A 64 -8.40 4.93 12.72
N VAL A 65 -8.33 3.65 13.11
CA VAL A 65 -9.47 2.74 13.01
C VAL A 65 -10.67 3.27 13.80
N ALA A 66 -10.47 3.69 15.04
CA ALA A 66 -11.52 4.30 15.86
C ALA A 66 -12.10 5.56 15.20
N TYR A 67 -11.24 6.41 14.63
CA TYR A 67 -11.65 7.58 13.87
C TYR A 67 -12.55 7.21 12.68
N TYR A 68 -12.12 6.32 11.79
CA TYR A 68 -12.92 5.98 10.60
C TYR A 68 -14.21 5.23 10.92
N ASN A 69 -14.23 4.43 11.99
CA ASN A 69 -15.47 3.80 12.48
C ASN A 69 -16.52 4.85 12.90
N ALA A 70 -16.08 6.00 13.41
CA ALA A 70 -16.96 7.10 13.80
C ALA A 70 -17.30 8.06 12.64
N HIS A 71 -16.60 7.99 11.50
CA HIS A 71 -16.72 8.94 10.39
C HIS A 71 -16.93 8.22 9.05
N ALA A 72 -18.18 7.85 8.75
CA ALA A 72 -18.54 7.10 7.55
C ALA A 72 -18.09 7.77 6.24
N GLU A 73 -18.17 9.10 6.13
CA GLU A 73 -17.71 9.84 4.95
C GLU A 73 -16.19 9.73 4.73
N ALA A 74 -15.42 9.77 5.83
CA ALA A 74 -13.98 9.59 5.76
C ALA A 74 -13.63 8.15 5.38
N TRP A 75 -14.38 7.17 5.90
CA TRP A 75 -14.23 5.77 5.52
C TRP A 75 -14.54 5.53 4.04
N ALA A 76 -15.57 6.16 3.49
CA ALA A 76 -15.87 6.08 2.06
C ALA A 76 -14.71 6.55 1.18
N LYS A 77 -13.99 7.61 1.60
CA LYS A 77 -12.78 8.09 0.91
C LYS A 77 -11.66 7.05 0.98
N VAL A 78 -11.41 6.45 2.15
CA VAL A 78 -10.44 5.36 2.30
C VAL A 78 -10.75 4.21 1.33
N LEU A 79 -12.01 3.79 1.26
CA LEU A 79 -12.43 2.72 0.36
C LEU A 79 -12.22 3.10 -1.11
N HIS A 80 -12.53 4.33 -1.50
CA HIS A 80 -12.30 4.82 -2.86
C HIS A 80 -10.81 4.71 -3.25
N HIS A 81 -9.92 5.18 -2.38
CA HIS A 81 -8.47 5.07 -2.62
C HIS A 81 -8.00 3.61 -2.63
N ALA A 82 -8.49 2.78 -1.71
CA ALA A 82 -8.11 1.37 -1.62
C ALA A 82 -8.52 0.59 -2.89
N VAL A 83 -9.74 0.79 -3.38
CA VAL A 83 -10.23 0.16 -4.61
C VAL A 83 -9.40 0.61 -5.82
N ALA A 84 -9.15 1.92 -5.96
CA ALA A 84 -8.32 2.43 -7.06
C ALA A 84 -6.91 1.81 -7.07
N ARG A 85 -6.32 1.63 -5.88
CA ARG A 85 -5.00 0.98 -5.74
C ARG A 85 -5.05 -0.50 -6.09
N LEU A 86 -6.05 -1.23 -5.60
CA LEU A 86 -6.22 -2.66 -5.92
C LEU A 86 -6.42 -2.89 -7.43
N ASP A 87 -7.24 -2.07 -8.10
CA ASP A 87 -7.43 -2.16 -9.55
C ASP A 87 -6.11 -1.89 -10.30
N SER A 88 -5.38 -0.84 -9.91
CA SER A 88 -4.05 -0.57 -10.47
C SER A 88 -3.08 -1.74 -10.26
N THR A 89 -3.06 -2.34 -9.07
CA THR A 89 -2.20 -3.51 -8.77
C THR A 89 -2.61 -4.72 -9.61
N ALA A 90 -3.90 -4.99 -9.76
CA ALA A 90 -4.42 -6.10 -10.57
C ALA A 90 -4.04 -5.93 -12.05
N ARG A 91 -4.19 -4.72 -12.62
CA ARG A 91 -3.80 -4.44 -14.01
C ARG A 91 -2.30 -4.60 -14.23
N GLN A 92 -1.47 -4.14 -13.28
CA GLN A 92 -0.02 -4.32 -13.36
C GLN A 92 0.38 -5.80 -13.29
N ALA A 93 -0.28 -6.61 -12.46
CA ALA A 93 -0.06 -8.05 -12.39
C ALA A 93 -0.38 -8.73 -13.74
N ALA A 94 -1.58 -8.47 -14.28
CA ALA A 94 -2.00 -9.01 -15.58
C ALA A 94 -1.03 -8.64 -16.72
N GLN A 95 -0.51 -7.41 -16.71
CA GLN A 95 0.48 -6.97 -17.70
C GLN A 95 1.81 -7.73 -17.57
N ARG A 96 2.32 -7.95 -16.34
CA ARG A 96 3.54 -8.74 -16.12
C ARG A 96 3.39 -10.17 -16.63
N ASP A 97 2.24 -10.80 -16.38
CA ASP A 97 1.96 -12.16 -16.82
C ASP A 97 1.93 -12.26 -18.35
N SER A 98 1.35 -11.27 -19.03
CA SER A 98 1.33 -11.21 -20.49
C SER A 98 2.73 -11.10 -21.11
N ILE A 99 3.63 -10.32 -20.49
CA ILE A 99 5.02 -10.15 -20.94
C ILE A 99 5.80 -11.45 -20.74
N ALA A 100 5.63 -12.10 -19.58
CA ALA A 100 6.26 -13.38 -19.27
C ALA A 100 5.81 -14.48 -20.26
N ALA A 101 4.52 -14.57 -20.56
CA ALA A 101 3.98 -15.50 -21.55
C ALA A 101 4.56 -15.26 -22.96
N ALA A 102 4.66 -13.99 -23.38
CA ALA A 102 5.26 -13.63 -24.67
C ALA A 102 6.76 -13.97 -24.75
N ALA A 103 7.51 -13.80 -23.66
CA ALA A 103 8.92 -14.18 -23.59
C ALA A 103 9.11 -15.70 -23.73
N GLN A 104 8.28 -16.51 -23.07
CA GLN A 104 8.34 -17.98 -23.19
C GLN A 104 8.00 -18.46 -24.61
N LEU A 105 7.04 -17.84 -25.28
CA LEU A 105 6.73 -18.15 -26.69
C LEU A 105 7.91 -17.83 -27.62
N ARG A 106 8.61 -16.72 -27.39
CA ARG A 106 9.82 -16.35 -28.16
C ARG A 106 10.99 -17.31 -27.91
N GLU A 107 11.16 -17.79 -26.68
CA GLU A 107 12.20 -18.77 -26.35
C GLU A 107 11.93 -20.13 -27.00
N LYS A 108 10.68 -20.61 -26.97
CA LYS A 108 10.25 -21.83 -27.67
C LYS A 108 10.32 -21.72 -29.19
N ALA A 109 10.17 -20.51 -29.73
CA ALA A 109 10.24 -20.24 -31.17
C ALA A 109 11.67 -20.01 -31.69
N LYS A 110 12.72 -20.03 -30.84
CA LYS A 110 14.10 -20.00 -31.34
C LYS A 110 14.38 -21.30 -32.12
N PRO A 111 14.65 -21.23 -33.43
CA PRO A 111 14.94 -22.42 -34.20
C PRO A 111 16.22 -23.07 -33.67
N HIS A 112 16.16 -24.39 -33.44
CA HIS A 112 17.33 -25.19 -33.15
C HIS A 112 18.22 -25.15 -34.40
N ALA A 113 19.21 -24.25 -34.42
CA ALA A 113 20.11 -24.11 -35.56
C ALA A 113 20.89 -25.43 -35.70
N PRO A 114 20.74 -26.18 -36.81
CA PRO A 114 21.50 -27.40 -36.99
C PRO A 114 22.98 -27.01 -37.05
N LYS A 115 23.81 -27.68 -36.23
CA LYS A 115 25.26 -27.52 -36.26
C LYS A 115 25.71 -27.80 -37.70
N ARG A 116 26.15 -26.76 -38.40
CA ARG A 116 26.88 -26.92 -39.66
C ARG A 116 28.20 -27.60 -39.32
N GLU A 117 28.27 -28.91 -39.49
CA GLU A 117 29.54 -29.61 -39.58
C GLU A 117 30.27 -29.05 -40.80
N LEU A 118 31.36 -28.32 -40.58
CA LEU A 118 32.26 -27.93 -41.66
C LEU A 118 33.00 -29.18 -42.15
N PRO A 119 33.05 -29.44 -43.47
CA PRO A 119 33.86 -30.52 -43.99
C PRO A 119 35.34 -30.21 -43.75
N ARG A 120 36.05 -31.14 -43.08
CA ARG A 120 37.51 -31.11 -43.01
C ARG A 120 38.06 -31.37 -44.41
N GLN A 121 38.76 -30.39 -44.97
CA GLN A 121 39.70 -30.60 -46.07
C GLN A 121 41.09 -30.81 -45.50
#